data_AF-W1U409-F1
#
_entry.id   AF-W1U409-F1
#
_cell.length_a   1.000
_cell.length_b   1.000
_cell.length_c   1.000
_cell.angle_alpha   90.00
_cell.angle_beta   90.00
_cell.angle_gamma   90.00
#
_symmetry.space_group_name_H-M   'P 1'
#
loop_
_entity.id
_entity.type
_entity.pdbx_description
1 polymer ?
#
loop_
_entity_poly.entity_id
_entity_poly.type
_entity_poly.pdbx_seq_one_letter_code
_entity_poly.pdbx_strand_id
1 'polypeptide(L)'
;MLKLNNLLKTDGELTVKGRTFLTWGSIFYILLLCLMCFLPQVPEKGMETPGIQQFGRIVVLLIPFNSFINLGQITSFFQLVKVFVQNLMNIFLLSPLIFQLLWLFPNLRNTKRVLSVSFAISLFIECTQILLDILIDANRV
;
A
#
# COMPACT_ATOMS: atom_id res chain seq x y z
N MET A 1 8.39 -14.43 23.59
CA MET A 1 9.36 -13.31 23.46
C MET A 1 10.42 -13.71 22.43
N LEU A 2 10.37 -13.16 21.22
CA LEU A 2 11.35 -13.45 20.14
C LEU A 2 12.71 -12.87 20.53
N LYS A 3 13.72 -13.72 20.78
CA LYS A 3 15.11 -13.27 20.96
C LYS A 3 15.70 -12.93 19.60
N LEU A 4 16.17 -11.70 19.43
CA LEU A 4 16.74 -11.19 18.18
C LEU A 4 17.90 -12.07 17.65
N ASN A 5 18.72 -12.60 18.57
CA ASN A 5 19.86 -13.48 18.28
C ASN A 5 19.46 -14.83 17.63
N ASN A 6 18.18 -15.21 17.69
CA ASN A 6 17.68 -16.42 17.02
C ASN A 6 17.23 -16.15 15.58
N LEU A 7 17.10 -14.87 15.18
CA LEU A 7 16.61 -14.46 13.86
C LEU A 7 17.74 -13.88 13.00
N LEU A 8 18.62 -13.09 13.61
CA LEU A 8 19.75 -12.44 12.95
C LEU A 8 21.07 -13.07 13.42
N LYS A 9 21.97 -13.27 12.46
CA LYS A 9 23.38 -13.60 12.71
C LYS A 9 24.12 -12.34 13.17
N THR A 10 25.34 -12.53 13.68
CA THR A 10 26.23 -11.45 14.14
C THR A 10 26.66 -10.48 13.04
N ASP A 11 26.60 -10.88 11.78
CA ASP A 11 26.87 -10.05 10.60
C ASP A 11 25.62 -9.26 10.12
N GLY A 12 24.48 -9.40 10.79
CA GLY A 12 23.21 -8.79 10.41
C GLY A 12 22.42 -9.55 9.33
N GLU A 13 22.93 -10.68 8.85
CA GLU A 13 22.21 -11.54 7.91
C GLU A 13 21.20 -12.45 8.62
N LEU A 14 20.21 -12.93 7.88
CA LEU A 14 19.19 -13.80 8.45
C LEU A 14 19.73 -15.20 8.74
N THR A 15 19.33 -15.73 9.89
CA THR A 15 19.39 -17.17 10.17
C THR A 15 18.33 -17.91 9.37
N VAL A 16 18.40 -19.25 9.29
CA VAL A 16 17.36 -20.06 8.64
C VAL A 16 15.98 -19.79 9.26
N LYS A 17 15.90 -19.69 10.59
CA LYS A 17 14.66 -19.37 11.32
C LYS A 17 14.16 -17.96 11.01
N GLY A 18 15.06 -16.96 10.98
CA GLY A 18 14.73 -15.59 10.61
C GLY A 18 14.22 -15.47 9.19
N ARG A 19 14.81 -16.22 8.25
CA ARG A 19 14.38 -16.27 6.86
C ARG A 19 12.98 -16.88 6.73
N THR A 20 12.73 -18.02 7.36
CA THR A 20 11.38 -18.62 7.40
C THR A 20 10.36 -17.67 7.99
N PHE A 21 10.68 -17.00 9.11
CA PHE A 21 9.80 -16.02 9.75
C PHE A 21 9.44 -14.87 8.81
N LEU A 22 10.44 -14.24 8.16
CA LEU A 22 10.19 -13.13 7.24
C LEU A 22 9.48 -13.57 5.96
N THR A 23 9.69 -14.79 5.48
CA THR A 23 8.93 -15.32 4.34
C THR A 23 7.45 -15.44 4.70
N TRP A 24 7.11 -16.01 5.86
CA TRP A 24 5.73 -16.05 6.34
C TRP A 24 5.15 -14.67 6.57
N GLY A 25 5.92 -13.76 7.17
CA GLY A 25 5.53 -12.35 7.34
C GLY A 25 5.23 -11.66 6.01
N SER A 26 6.04 -11.91 4.98
CA SER A 26 5.86 -11.35 3.65
C SER A 26 4.60 -11.89 2.98
N ILE A 27 4.36 -13.21 3.05
CA ILE A 27 3.15 -13.85 2.51
C ILE A 27 1.90 -13.29 3.20
N PHE A 28 1.93 -13.20 4.53
CA PHE A 28 0.82 -12.66 5.31
C PHE A 28 0.55 -11.20 4.94
N TYR A 29 1.59 -10.38 4.80
CA TYR A 29 1.43 -8.97 4.43
C TYR A 29 0.94 -8.80 2.98
N ILE A 30 1.39 -9.65 2.05
CA ILE A 30 0.84 -9.67 0.68
C ILE A 30 -0.66 -9.98 0.71
N LEU A 31 -1.09 -10.93 1.54
CA LEU A 31 -2.52 -11.23 1.70
C LEU A 31 -3.28 -10.02 2.26
N LEU A 32 -2.74 -9.30 3.24
CA LEU A 32 -3.36 -8.07 3.75
C LEU A 32 -3.45 -6.98 2.68
N LEU A 33 -2.39 -6.77 1.90
CA LEU A 33 -2.43 -5.85 0.76
C LEU A 33 -3.50 -6.27 -0.23
N CYS A 34 -3.59 -7.55 -0.53
CA CYS A 34 -4.63 -8.07 -1.40
C CYS A 34 -6.02 -7.83 -0.81
N LEU A 35 -6.24 -7.92 0.50
CA LEU A 35 -7.54 -7.59 1.10
C LEU A 35 -7.82 -6.08 1.03
N MET A 36 -6.85 -5.23 1.36
CA MET A 36 -7.03 -3.77 1.40
C MET A 36 -7.23 -3.16 0.01
N CYS A 37 -6.45 -3.62 -0.98
CA CYS A 37 -6.52 -3.15 -2.36
C CYS A 37 -7.61 -3.87 -3.17
N PHE A 38 -7.96 -5.10 -2.76
CA PHE A 38 -8.91 -6.12 -3.28
C PHE A 38 -10.40 -6.05 -2.91
N LEU A 39 -10.73 -5.58 -1.72
CA LEU A 39 -12.12 -5.65 -1.24
C LEU A 39 -12.90 -4.41 -1.66
N PRO A 40 -14.20 -4.56 -1.96
CA PRO A 40 -15.10 -3.42 -2.04
C PRO A 40 -15.13 -2.70 -0.68
N GLN A 41 -14.99 -1.39 -0.69
CA GLN A 41 -15.11 -0.54 0.49
C GLN A 41 -16.48 0.13 0.45
N VAL A 42 -17.13 0.28 1.61
CA VAL A 42 -18.41 1.00 1.68
C VAL A 42 -18.09 2.46 2.01
N PRO A 43 -18.40 3.42 1.12
CA PRO A 43 -18.10 4.83 1.36
C PRO A 43 -18.81 5.33 2.61
N GLU A 44 -18.06 6.00 3.50
CA GLU A 44 -18.62 6.63 4.69
C GLU A 44 -19.47 7.84 4.25
N LYS A 45 -20.75 7.87 4.60
CA LYS A 45 -21.66 8.98 4.24
C LYS A 45 -21.07 10.32 4.69
N GLY A 46 -20.80 11.21 3.74
CA GLY A 46 -20.23 12.54 4.00
C GLY A 46 -18.70 12.63 3.92
N MET A 47 -18.00 11.58 3.48
CA MET A 47 -16.59 11.62 3.08
C MET A 47 -16.42 11.28 1.59
N GLU A 48 -17.05 12.05 0.71
CA GLU A 48 -16.71 11.98 -0.71
C GLU A 48 -15.37 12.69 -0.93
N THR A 49 -14.37 11.95 -1.44
CA THR A 49 -13.07 12.52 -1.73
C THR A 49 -13.22 13.51 -2.90
N PRO A 50 -12.97 14.81 -2.69
CA PRO A 50 -13.17 15.81 -3.74
C PRO A 50 -12.21 15.54 -4.90
N GLY A 51 -12.67 15.74 -6.14
CA GLY A 51 -11.84 15.53 -7.34
C GLY A 51 -11.79 14.10 -7.88
N ILE A 52 -12.55 13.18 -7.29
CA ILE A 52 -12.81 11.86 -7.88
C ILE A 52 -13.55 12.03 -9.21
N GLN A 53 -13.04 11.39 -10.27
CA GLN A 53 -13.73 11.29 -11.56
C GLN A 53 -14.26 9.87 -11.73
N GLN A 54 -15.55 9.75 -12.02
CA GLN A 54 -16.21 8.47 -12.27
C GLN A 54 -16.51 8.34 -13.77
N PHE A 55 -15.89 7.36 -14.43
CA PHE A 55 -16.17 7.00 -15.82
C PHE A 55 -16.95 5.69 -15.85
N GLY A 56 -18.27 5.78 -15.72
CA GLY A 56 -19.11 4.59 -15.56
C GLY A 56 -18.80 3.89 -14.24
N ARG A 57 -18.14 2.72 -14.30
CA ARG A 57 -17.73 1.93 -13.13
C ARG A 57 -16.30 2.22 -12.65
N ILE A 58 -15.51 2.89 -13.47
CA ILE A 58 -14.10 3.17 -13.17
C ILE A 58 -14.03 4.45 -12.34
N VAL A 59 -13.36 4.39 -11.20
CA VAL A 59 -13.14 5.55 -10.33
C VAL A 59 -11.66 5.89 -10.30
N VAL A 60 -11.31 7.10 -10.73
CA VAL A 60 -9.91 7.56 -10.81
C VAL A 60 -9.72 8.90 -10.13
N LEU A 61 -8.57 9.05 -9.49
CA LEU A 61 -8.12 10.32 -8.92
C LEU A 61 -6.91 10.85 -9.69
N LEU A 62 -7.20 11.52 -10.81
CA LEU A 62 -6.16 12.03 -11.72
C LEU A 62 -5.53 13.34 -11.24
N ILE A 63 -6.03 13.94 -10.15
CA ILE A 63 -5.51 15.18 -9.59
C ILE A 63 -4.26 14.84 -8.74
N PRO A 64 -3.05 15.21 -9.17
CA PRO A 64 -1.86 14.99 -8.36
C PRO A 64 -1.97 15.83 -7.09
N PHE A 65 -1.55 15.26 -5.95
CA PHE A 65 -1.63 15.94 -4.66
C PHE A 65 -3.06 16.45 -4.35
N ASN A 66 -4.08 15.72 -4.78
CA ASN A 66 -5.49 16.08 -4.63
C ASN A 66 -5.85 16.63 -3.25
N SER A 67 -5.34 15.99 -2.21
CA SER A 67 -5.58 16.41 -0.84
C SER A 67 -5.06 17.80 -0.53
N PHE A 68 -3.95 18.24 -1.14
CA PHE A 68 -3.42 19.61 -1.02
C PHE A 68 -4.20 20.61 -1.88
N ILE A 69 -4.56 20.22 -3.10
CA ILE A 69 -5.29 21.09 -4.04
C ILE A 69 -6.72 21.36 -3.56
N ASN A 70 -7.40 20.34 -3.01
CA ASN A 70 -8.77 20.43 -2.52
C ASN A 70 -8.87 20.62 -1.00
N LEU A 71 -7.80 21.06 -0.32
CA LEU A 71 -7.81 21.39 1.12
C LEU A 71 -8.96 22.34 1.49
N GLY A 72 -9.27 23.31 0.62
CA GLY A 72 -10.31 24.32 0.86
C GLY A 72 -11.75 23.80 0.84
N GLN A 73 -11.98 22.56 0.42
CA GLN A 73 -13.31 21.92 0.42
C GLN A 73 -13.54 21.08 1.69
N ILE A 74 -12.52 20.93 2.54
CA ILE A 74 -12.62 20.18 3.79
C ILE A 74 -13.25 21.08 4.85
N THR A 75 -14.44 20.70 5.32
CA THR A 75 -15.25 21.52 6.23
C THR A 75 -14.91 21.29 7.71
N SER A 76 -14.14 20.24 8.03
CA SER A 76 -13.80 19.85 9.40
C SER A 76 -12.32 19.50 9.58
N PHE A 77 -11.72 19.96 10.68
CA PHE A 77 -10.34 19.59 11.07
C PHE A 77 -10.15 18.07 11.17
N PHE A 78 -11.17 17.34 11.63
CA PHE A 78 -11.09 15.89 11.74
C PHE A 78 -11.02 15.19 10.37
N GLN A 79 -11.74 15.71 9.38
CA GLN A 79 -11.64 15.24 7.99
C GLN A 79 -10.24 15.51 7.42
N LEU A 80 -9.66 16.68 7.71
CA LEU A 80 -8.30 17.02 7.28
C LEU A 80 -7.26 16.04 7.85
N VAL A 81 -7.33 15.74 9.15
CA VAL A 81 -6.44 14.75 9.79
C VAL A 81 -6.64 13.36 9.18
N LYS A 82 -7.89 12.91 8.98
CA LYS A 82 -8.20 11.62 8.34
C LYS A 82 -7.57 11.52 6.94
N VAL A 83 -7.80 12.51 6.08
CA VAL A 83 -7.26 12.55 4.71
C VAL A 83 -5.73 12.56 4.73
N PHE A 84 -5.10 13.33 5.62
CA PHE A 84 -3.66 13.36 5.76
C PHE A 84 -3.09 12.00 6.17
N VAL A 85 -3.67 11.38 7.19
CA VAL A 85 -3.26 10.04 7.66
C VAL A 85 -3.47 9.00 6.57
N GLN A 86 -4.60 9.02 5.84
CA GLN A 86 -4.87 8.08 4.76
C GLN A 86 -3.82 8.18 3.64
N ASN A 87 -3.45 9.39 3.21
CA ASN A 87 -2.39 9.57 2.22
C ASN A 87 -1.02 9.11 2.75
N LEU A 88 -0.71 9.41 4.02
CA LEU A 88 0.53 8.96 4.64
C LEU A 88 0.60 7.43 4.67
N MET A 89 -0.50 6.78 5.06
CA MET A 89 -0.61 5.33 5.07
C MET A 89 -0.48 4.74 3.66
N ASN A 90 -1.05 5.37 2.63
CA ASN A 90 -0.91 4.93 1.24
C ASN A 90 0.54 5.05 0.73
N ILE A 91 1.27 6.11 1.09
CA ILE A 91 2.70 6.26 0.75
C ILE A 91 3.51 5.12 1.39
N PHE A 92 3.23 4.81 2.65
CA PHE A 92 3.94 3.78 3.39
C PHE A 92 3.36 2.37 3.21
N LEU A 93 2.29 2.18 2.43
CA LEU A 93 1.55 0.92 2.33
C LEU A 93 2.44 -0.24 1.89
N LEU A 94 3.32 -0.01 0.91
CA LEU A 94 4.25 -1.03 0.42
C LEU A 94 5.51 -1.17 1.29
N SER A 95 5.80 -0.19 2.16
CA SER A 95 7.06 -0.15 2.89
C SER A 95 7.35 -1.39 3.74
N PRO A 96 6.38 -1.97 4.50
CA PRO A 96 6.66 -3.16 5.31
C PRO A 96 6.99 -4.38 4.45
N LEU A 97 6.39 -4.51 3.27
CA LEU A 97 6.71 -5.58 2.33
C LEU A 97 8.12 -5.41 1.78
N ILE A 98 8.44 -4.21 1.29
CA ILE A 98 9.75 -3.91 0.69
C ILE A 98 10.88 -4.12 1.71
N PHE A 99 10.71 -3.67 2.97
CA PHE A 99 11.71 -3.92 4.01
C PHE A 99 11.94 -5.41 4.27
N GLN A 100 10.88 -6.23 4.34
CA GLN A 100 11.03 -7.67 4.52
C GLN A 100 11.75 -8.32 3.33
N LEU A 101 11.44 -7.89 2.10
CA LEU A 101 12.09 -8.37 0.88
C LEU A 101 13.58 -7.98 0.82
N LEU A 102 13.95 -6.78 1.29
CA LEU A 102 15.35 -6.34 1.38
C LEU A 102 16.18 -7.21 2.33
N TRP A 103 15.58 -7.68 3.42
CA TRP A 103 16.21 -8.62 4.34
C TRP A 103 16.30 -10.03 3.73
N LEU A 104 15.25 -10.50 3.06
CA LEU A 104 15.20 -11.83 2.43
C LEU A 104 16.11 -11.98 1.20
N PHE A 105 16.26 -10.90 0.42
CA PHE A 105 16.98 -10.88 -0.85
C PHE A 105 18.02 -9.75 -0.83
N PRO A 106 19.26 -10.03 -0.40
CA PRO A 106 20.34 -9.03 -0.39
C PRO A 106 20.58 -8.39 -1.76
N ASN A 107 20.31 -9.13 -2.84
CA ASN A 107 20.41 -8.65 -4.23
C ASN A 107 19.47 -7.48 -4.56
N LEU A 108 18.41 -7.28 -3.77
CA LEU A 108 17.48 -6.17 -3.91
C LEU A 108 17.96 -4.88 -3.23
N ARG A 109 19.02 -4.93 -2.39
CA ARG A 109 19.56 -3.77 -1.64
C ARG A 109 20.30 -2.74 -2.51
N ASN A 110 19.87 -2.59 -3.76
CA ASN A 110 20.33 -1.54 -4.68
C ASN A 110 19.18 -0.57 -4.91
N THR A 111 19.39 0.73 -4.70
CA THR A 111 18.34 1.76 -4.78
C THR A 111 17.56 1.72 -6.10
N LYS A 112 18.23 1.47 -7.24
CA LYS A 112 17.56 1.36 -8.54
C LYS A 112 16.62 0.16 -8.58
N ARG A 113 17.06 -1.00 -8.08
CA ARG A 113 16.24 -2.21 -8.01
C ARG A 113 15.06 -2.05 -7.06
N VAL A 114 15.28 -1.48 -5.87
CA VAL A 114 14.20 -1.18 -4.92
C VAL A 114 13.16 -0.29 -5.58
N LEU A 115 13.59 0.80 -6.21
CA LEU A 115 12.68 1.74 -6.86
C LEU A 115 11.89 1.07 -7.99
N SER A 116 12.55 0.30 -8.85
CA SER A 116 11.89 -0.43 -9.93
C SER A 116 10.89 -1.48 -9.42
N VAL A 117 11.24 -2.23 -8.38
CA VAL A 117 10.34 -3.25 -7.80
C VAL A 117 9.14 -2.57 -7.13
N SER A 118 9.36 -1.55 -6.31
CA SER A 118 8.28 -0.79 -5.68
C SER A 118 7.35 -0.15 -6.72
N PHE A 119 7.91 0.43 -7.78
CA PHE A 119 7.14 0.99 -8.89
C PHE A 119 6.34 -0.10 -9.61
N ALA A 120 6.95 -1.24 -9.95
CA ALA A 120 6.27 -2.33 -10.63
C ALA A 120 5.13 -2.92 -9.79
N ILE A 121 5.31 -3.09 -8.48
CA ILE A 121 4.26 -3.54 -7.57
C ILE A 121 3.12 -2.52 -7.51
N SER A 122 3.44 -1.23 -7.36
CA SER A 122 2.44 -0.16 -7.33
C SER A 122 1.64 -0.10 -8.64
N LEU A 123 2.33 -0.17 -9.79
CA LEU A 123 1.70 -0.16 -11.10
C LEU A 123 0.82 -1.40 -11.30
N PHE A 124 1.30 -2.58 -10.88
CA PHE A 124 0.54 -3.81 -10.97
C PHE A 124 -0.76 -3.75 -10.14
N ILE A 125 -0.69 -3.22 -8.92
CA ILE A 125 -1.88 -3.04 -8.07
C ILE A 125 -2.88 -2.12 -8.76
N GLU A 126 -2.46 -0.93 -9.18
CA GLU A 126 -3.34 0.06 -9.83
C GLU A 126 -4.00 -0.51 -11.10
N CYS A 127 -3.21 -1.13 -12.00
CA CYS A 127 -3.73 -1.72 -13.22
C CYS A 127 -4.71 -2.87 -12.95
N THR A 128 -4.46 -3.68 -11.92
CA THR A 128 -5.36 -4.78 -11.54
C THR A 128 -6.64 -4.25 -10.89
N GLN A 129 -6.57 -3.17 -10.12
CA GLN A 129 -7.75 -2.52 -9.55
C GLN A 129 -8.65 -1.96 -10.66
N ILE A 130 -8.08 -1.22 -11.62
CA ILE A 130 -8.79 -0.72 -12.80
C ILE A 130 -9.44 -1.87 -13.59
N LEU A 131 -8.69 -2.95 -13.83
CA LEU A 131 -9.24 -4.13 -14.52
C LEU A 131 -10.40 -4.74 -13.74
N LEU A 132 -10.30 -4.82 -12.41
CA LEU A 132 -11.37 -5.36 -11.59
C LEU A 132 -12.62 -4.46 -11.61
N ASP A 133 -12.47 -3.14 -11.57
CA ASP A 133 -13.58 -2.18 -11.63
C ASP A 133 -14.34 -2.25 -12.97
N ILE A 134 -13.65 -2.65 -14.05
CA ILE A 134 -14.28 -2.96 -15.34
C ILE A 134 -15.06 -4.27 -15.29
N LEU A 135 -14.50 -5.31 -14.66
CA LEU A 135 -15.06 -6.67 -14.65
C LEU A 135 -16.21 -6.85 -13.64
N ILE A 136 -16.10 -6.23 -12.46
CA ILE A 136 -17.01 -6.39 -11.32
C ILE A 136 -17.34 -5.00 -10.79
N ASP A 137 -18.62 -4.76 -10.47
CA ASP A 137 -19.06 -3.52 -9.81
C ASP A 137 -18.61 -3.53 -8.34
N ALA A 138 -17.32 -3.24 -8.14
CA ALA A 138 -16.68 -3.30 -6.83
C ALA A 138 -16.84 -2.02 -6.01
N ASN A 139 -17.41 -0.93 -6.57
CA ASN A 139 -17.59 0.38 -5.93
C ASN A 139 -16.49 0.71 -4.92
N ARG A 140 -15.23 0.67 -5.38
CA ARG A 140 -14.11 0.51 -4.46
C ARG A 140 -13.62 1.79 -3.79
N VAL A 141 -14.49 2.79 -3.67
CA VAL A 141 -14.14 4.16 -3.24
C VAL A 141 -15.05 4.63 -2.11
#